data_AF-A0A524QVS0-F1
#
_entry.id   AF-A0A524QVS0-F1
#
_cell.length_a   1.000
_cell.length_b   1.000
_cell.length_c   1.000
_cell.angle_alpha   90.00
_cell.angle_beta   90.00
_cell.angle_gamma   90.00
#
_symmetry.space_group_name_H-M   'P 1'
#
loop_
_entity.id
_entity.type
_entity.pdbx_description
1 polymer ?
#
loop_
_entity_poly.entity_id
_entity_poly.type
_entity_poly.pdbx_seq_one_letter_code
_entity_poly.pdbx_strand_id
1 'polypeptide(L)'
;MSIDSNHSNPTVKQRTIMSVVAPYQRPSRLRSNWQLVNSILPYFGLLVAMYFSLAISYWLTLAIAVIAAGFLVRIFILFHDCCHRSLFKSRKANSVWGVITGIISFTPYQLWQRKHNIHHETSGDLDMR
;
A
#
# COMPACT_ATOMS: atom_id res chain seq x y z
N MET A 1 24.72 38.63 29.17
CA MET A 1 23.32 38.91 28.85
C MET A 1 22.84 37.78 27.95
N SER A 2 22.19 36.80 28.56
CA SER A 2 21.89 35.49 27.97
C SER A 2 20.63 35.59 27.11
N ILE A 3 20.72 35.26 25.83
CA ILE A 3 19.56 35.15 24.96
C ILE A 3 18.83 33.85 25.32
N ASP A 4 17.66 34.00 25.94
CA ASP A 4 16.79 32.88 26.30
C ASP A 4 16.14 32.31 25.02
N SER A 5 16.63 31.16 24.58
CA SER A 5 16.09 30.43 23.43
C SER A 5 14.89 29.61 23.91
N ASN A 6 13.72 30.24 23.87
CA ASN A 6 12.43 29.63 24.17
C ASN A 6 12.16 28.46 23.19
N HIS A 7 12.62 27.28 23.57
CA HIS A 7 12.39 26.03 22.88
C HIS A 7 10.91 25.66 23.09
N SER A 8 10.10 25.83 22.04
CA SER A 8 8.69 25.44 22.04
C SER A 8 8.54 23.97 22.44
N ASN A 9 8.06 23.77 23.67
CA ASN A 9 7.93 22.48 24.33
C ASN A 9 7.02 21.53 23.49
N PRO A 10 7.54 20.46 22.85
CA PRO A 10 6.78 19.64 21.91
C PRO A 10 5.72 18.74 22.57
N THR A 11 5.47 18.88 23.87
CA THR A 11 4.99 17.79 24.72
C THR A 11 3.46 17.64 24.83
N VAL A 12 2.66 18.67 24.57
CA VAL A 12 1.19 18.59 24.73
C VAL A 12 0.48 18.33 23.40
N LYS A 13 0.79 19.12 22.36
CA LYS A 13 0.12 19.01 21.04
C LYS A 13 0.45 17.68 20.33
N GLN A 14 1.68 17.18 20.44
CA GLN A 14 2.06 15.88 19.87
C GLN A 14 1.39 14.70 20.60
N ARG A 15 1.25 14.75 21.93
CA ARG A 15 0.54 13.72 22.71
C ARG A 15 -0.94 13.62 22.32
N THR A 16 -1.59 14.75 22.07
CA THR A 16 -3.00 14.77 21.63
C THR A 16 -3.17 14.17 20.23
N ILE A 17 -2.24 14.42 19.31
CA ILE A 17 -2.30 13.80 17.97
C ILE A 17 -2.07 12.29 18.08
N MET A 18 -1.06 11.87 18.83
CA MET A 18 -0.75 10.44 19.05
C MET A 18 -1.91 9.68 19.68
N SER A 19 -2.64 10.26 20.64
CA SER A 19 -3.80 9.60 21.24
C SER A 19 -4.98 9.47 20.28
N VAL A 20 -5.19 10.46 19.39
CA VAL A 20 -6.23 10.41 18.36
C VAL A 20 -5.92 9.38 17.27
N VAL A 21 -4.64 9.20 16.88
CA VAL A 21 -4.27 8.23 15.83
C VAL A 21 -4.08 6.80 16.35
N ALA A 22 -3.88 6.60 17.66
CA ALA A 22 -3.61 5.29 18.26
C ALA A 22 -4.60 4.17 17.89
N PRO A 23 -5.94 4.41 17.79
CA PRO A 23 -6.89 3.37 17.37
C PRO A 23 -6.69 2.90 15.92
N TYR A 24 -6.15 3.76 15.06
CA TYR A 24 -5.93 3.48 13.64
C TYR A 24 -4.61 2.78 13.35
N GLN A 25 -3.73 2.66 14.35
CA GLN A 25 -2.42 2.01 14.19
C GLN A 25 -2.50 0.48 14.25
N ARG A 26 -3.64 -0.10 14.63
CA ARG A 26 -3.77 -1.56 14.82
C ARG A 26 -4.37 -2.24 13.58
N PRO A 27 -3.66 -3.17 12.93
CA PRO A 27 -4.21 -3.92 11.81
C PRO A 27 -5.37 -4.82 12.27
N SER A 28 -6.51 -4.70 11.60
CA SER A 28 -7.70 -5.52 11.82
C SER A 28 -7.77 -6.63 10.78
N ARG A 29 -7.68 -7.89 11.24
CA ARG A 29 -7.65 -9.08 10.34
C ARG A 29 -8.83 -9.13 9.38
N LEU A 30 -10.04 -8.83 9.87
CA LEU A 30 -11.25 -8.86 9.06
C LEU A 30 -11.21 -7.79 7.95
N ARG A 31 -10.77 -6.57 8.29
CA ARG A 31 -10.62 -5.49 7.32
C ARG A 31 -9.53 -5.79 6.29
N SER A 32 -8.40 -6.35 6.71
CA SER A 32 -7.30 -6.69 5.80
C SER A 32 -7.72 -7.78 4.80
N ASN A 33 -8.38 -8.84 5.27
CA ASN A 33 -8.90 -9.89 4.39
C ASN A 33 -9.97 -9.35 3.44
N TRP A 34 -10.89 -8.51 3.94
CA TRP A 34 -11.91 -7.89 3.10
C TRP A 34 -11.30 -7.01 2.00
N GLN A 35 -10.26 -6.24 2.32
CA GLN A 35 -9.56 -5.41 1.34
C GLN A 35 -8.90 -6.25 0.23
N LEU A 36 -8.30 -7.39 0.57
CA LEU A 36 -7.75 -8.32 -0.43
C LEU A 36 -8.85 -8.87 -1.34
N VAL A 37 -9.92 -9.41 -0.75
CA VAL A 37 -11.02 -10.03 -1.52
C VAL A 37 -11.67 -9.00 -2.43
N ASN A 38 -12.03 -7.83 -1.91
CA ASN A 38 -12.68 -6.75 -2.66
C ASN A 38 -11.72 -5.96 -3.58
N SER A 39 -10.49 -6.42 -3.75
CA SER A 39 -9.56 -5.87 -4.75
C SER A 39 -9.18 -6.92 -5.79
N ILE A 40 -8.81 -8.12 -5.33
CA ILE A 40 -8.36 -9.22 -6.19
C ILE A 40 -9.53 -9.81 -6.98
N LEU A 41 -10.67 -10.06 -6.34
CA LEU A 41 -11.80 -10.71 -7.02
C LEU A 41 -12.38 -9.84 -8.15
N PRO A 42 -12.65 -8.53 -7.95
CA PRO A 42 -13.09 -7.67 -9.04
C PRO A 42 -12.03 -7.53 -10.15
N TYR A 43 -10.74 -7.48 -9.82
CA TYR A 43 -9.68 -7.40 -10.82
C TYR A 43 -9.73 -8.59 -11.80
N PHE A 44 -9.77 -9.82 -11.29
CA PHE A 44 -9.89 -11.00 -12.16
C PHE A 44 -11.22 -11.06 -12.91
N GLY A 45 -12.32 -10.63 -12.27
CA GLY A 45 -13.62 -10.48 -12.96
C GLY A 45 -13.54 -9.51 -14.14
N LEU A 46 -12.85 -8.39 -13.99
CA LEU A 46 -12.64 -7.41 -15.05
C LEU A 46 -11.74 -7.96 -16.16
N LEU A 47 -10.69 -8.73 -15.84
CA LEU A 47 -9.87 -9.40 -16.87
C LEU A 47 -10.69 -10.37 -17.72
N VAL A 48 -11.57 -11.15 -17.08
CA VAL A 48 -12.50 -12.05 -17.80
C VAL A 48 -13.48 -11.25 -18.65
N ALA A 49 -14.05 -10.16 -18.11
CA ALA A 49 -14.94 -9.28 -18.86
C ALA A 49 -14.24 -8.65 -20.08
N MET A 50 -12.97 -8.23 -19.94
CA MET A 50 -12.16 -7.73 -21.05
C MET A 50 -12.05 -8.76 -22.17
N TYR A 51 -11.71 -10.01 -21.83
CA TYR A 51 -11.58 -11.09 -22.80
C TYR A 51 -12.87 -11.28 -23.62
N PHE A 52 -14.03 -11.34 -22.98
CA PHE A 52 -15.30 -11.48 -23.69
C PHE A 52 -15.70 -10.20 -24.47
N SER A 53 -15.34 -9.02 -23.97
CA SER A 53 -15.67 -7.75 -24.64
C SER A 53 -14.90 -7.53 -25.95
N LEU A 54 -13.81 -8.26 -26.19
CA LEU A 54 -13.07 -8.22 -27.46
C LEU A 54 -13.94 -8.62 -28.65
N ALA A 55 -14.90 -9.54 -28.45
CA ALA A 55 -15.84 -9.95 -29.48
C ALA A 55 -16.90 -8.88 -29.79
N ILE A 56 -17.04 -7.87 -28.94
CA ILE A 56 -18.06 -6.82 -29.03
C ILE A 56 -17.43 -5.52 -29.56
N SER A 57 -16.40 -5.01 -28.88
CA SER A 57 -15.74 -3.75 -29.26
C SER A 57 -14.41 -3.55 -28.52
N TYR A 58 -13.40 -3.12 -29.26
CA TYR A 58 -12.12 -2.70 -28.68
C TYR A 58 -12.25 -1.46 -27.80
N TRP A 59 -13.17 -0.53 -28.10
CA TRP A 59 -13.41 0.65 -27.26
C TRP A 59 -14.04 0.28 -25.92
N LEU A 60 -14.95 -0.69 -25.92
CA LEU A 60 -15.50 -1.25 -24.68
C LEU A 60 -14.41 -1.95 -23.87
N THR A 61 -13.58 -2.76 -24.53
CA THR A 61 -12.44 -3.43 -23.88
C THR A 61 -11.51 -2.40 -23.24
N LEU A 62 -11.20 -1.30 -23.94
CA LEU A 62 -10.36 -0.23 -23.43
C LEU A 62 -10.96 0.45 -22.19
N ALA A 63 -12.27 0.73 -22.20
CA ALA A 63 -12.96 1.29 -21.04
C ALA A 63 -12.88 0.38 -19.81
N ILE A 64 -13.09 -0.94 -19.99
CA ILE A 64 -12.95 -1.92 -18.92
C ILE A 64 -11.49 -2.01 -18.45
N ALA A 65 -10.52 -1.90 -19.36
CA ALA A 65 -9.10 -1.93 -19.04
C ALA A 65 -8.69 -0.78 -18.10
N VAL A 66 -9.25 0.43 -18.29
CA VAL A 66 -9.00 1.57 -17.38
C VAL A 66 -9.49 1.25 -15.96
N ILE A 67 -10.66 0.64 -15.82
CA ILE A 67 -11.20 0.23 -14.51
C ILE A 67 -10.32 -0.87 -13.90
N ALA A 68 -9.91 -1.86 -14.70
CA ALA A 68 -9.02 -2.94 -14.27
C ALA A 68 -7.66 -2.39 -13.80
N ALA A 69 -7.11 -1.38 -14.48
CA ALA A 69 -5.88 -0.71 -14.07
C ALA A 69 -6.04 -0.02 -12.71
N GLY A 70 -7.19 0.61 -12.43
CA GLY A 70 -7.49 1.16 -11.10
C GLY A 70 -7.46 0.11 -10.00
N PHE A 71 -8.02 -1.08 -10.26
CA PHE A 71 -7.92 -2.21 -9.33
C PHE A 71 -6.49 -2.74 -9.19
N LEU A 72 -5.70 -2.79 -10.27
CA LEU A 72 -4.31 -3.20 -10.23
C LEU A 72 -3.46 -2.25 -9.37
N VAL A 73 -3.67 -0.94 -9.49
CA VAL A 73 -3.05 0.07 -8.61
C VAL A 73 -3.44 -0.17 -7.16
N ARG A 74 -4.71 -0.47 -6.88
CA ARG A 74 -5.17 -0.80 -5.52
C ARG A 74 -4.49 -2.06 -4.97
N ILE A 75 -4.31 -3.10 -5.79
CA ILE A 75 -3.56 -4.30 -5.40
C ILE A 75 -2.10 -3.96 -5.10
N PHE A 76 -1.50 -3.06 -5.89
CA PHE A 76 -0.13 -2.56 -5.64
C PHE A 76 -0.02 -1.79 -4.31
N ILE A 77 -1.04 -1.01 -3.91
CA ILE A 77 -1.08 -0.36 -2.60
C ILE A 77 -1.09 -1.41 -1.48
N LEU A 78 -1.89 -2.48 -1.60
CA LEU A 78 -1.90 -3.57 -0.62
C LEU A 78 -0.56 -4.33 -0.58
N PHE A 79 0.07 -4.54 -1.74
CA PHE A 79 1.42 -5.07 -1.86
C PHE A 79 2.46 -4.21 -1.14
N HIS A 80 2.40 -2.89 -1.32
CA HIS A 80 3.25 -1.93 -0.65
C HIS A 80 3.06 -1.99 0.88
N ASP A 81 1.83 -2.08 1.37
CA ASP A 81 1.54 -2.21 2.80
C ASP A 81 2.07 -3.54 3.38
N CYS A 82 2.04 -4.62 2.59
CA CYS A 82 2.72 -5.86 2.95
C CYS A 82 4.24 -5.69 3.05
N CYS A 83 4.86 -4.87 2.19
CA CYS A 83 6.29 -4.55 2.27
C CYS A 83 6.63 -3.83 3.59
N HIS A 84 5.74 -2.96 4.07
CA HIS A 84 5.86 -2.31 5.39
C HIS A 84 5.42 -3.19 6.56
N ARG A 85 4.86 -4.36 6.29
CA ARG A 85 4.28 -5.28 7.28
C ARG A 85 3.12 -4.65 8.07
N SER A 86 2.43 -3.68 7.48
CA SER A 86 1.33 -2.94 8.09
C SER A 86 -0.04 -3.55 7.80
N LEU A 87 -0.19 -4.32 6.71
CA LEU A 87 -1.48 -4.88 6.32
C LEU A 87 -1.98 -5.94 7.31
N PHE A 88 -1.09 -6.79 7.84
CA PHE A 88 -1.43 -7.80 8.84
C PHE A 88 -0.60 -7.66 10.11
N LYS A 89 -1.15 -8.11 11.25
CA LYS A 89 -0.36 -8.25 12.49
C LYS A 89 0.77 -9.29 12.36
N SER A 90 0.60 -10.32 11.51
CA SER A 90 1.58 -11.39 11.33
C SER A 90 2.57 -11.06 10.22
N ARG A 91 3.87 -11.10 10.51
CA ARG A 91 4.92 -10.90 9.50
C ARG A 91 4.85 -11.95 8.38
N LYS A 92 4.61 -13.22 8.73
CA LYS A 92 4.45 -14.32 7.76
C LYS A 92 3.28 -14.07 6.81
N ALA A 93 2.15 -13.60 7.34
CA ALA A 93 0.98 -13.28 6.52
C ALA A 93 1.29 -12.15 5.51
N ASN A 94 1.96 -11.08 5.95
CA ASN A 94 2.39 -10.00 5.04
C ASN A 94 3.37 -10.52 3.97
N SER A 95 4.30 -11.41 4.31
CA SER A 95 5.24 -11.95 3.32
C SER A 95 4.53 -12.83 2.28
N VAL A 96 3.61 -13.71 2.71
CA VAL A 96 2.83 -14.55 1.79
C VAL A 96 1.98 -13.68 0.87
N TRP A 97 1.18 -12.78 1.43
CA TRP A 97 0.32 -11.92 0.64
C TRP A 97 1.10 -10.95 -0.22
N GLY A 98 2.24 -10.43 0.25
CA GLY A 98 3.13 -9.59 -0.53
C GLY A 98 3.74 -10.31 -1.73
N VAL A 99 4.08 -11.60 -1.62
CA VAL A 99 4.49 -12.40 -2.79
C VAL A 99 3.33 -12.58 -3.77
N ILE A 100 2.14 -12.93 -3.28
CA ILE A 100 0.96 -13.15 -4.13
C ILE A 100 0.57 -11.86 -4.87
N THR A 101 0.41 -10.75 -4.17
CA THR A 101 0.06 -9.46 -4.79
C THR A 101 1.20 -8.92 -5.63
N GLY A 102 2.46 -9.21 -5.27
CA GLY A 102 3.62 -8.90 -6.10
C GLY A 102 3.59 -9.62 -7.45
N ILE A 103 3.22 -10.92 -7.48
CA ILE A 103 3.04 -11.66 -8.73
C ILE A 103 1.94 -11.02 -9.59
N ILE A 104 0.79 -10.70 -8.98
CA ILE A 104 -0.33 -10.06 -9.69
C ILE A 104 0.07 -8.70 -10.27
N SER A 105 0.85 -7.92 -9.53
CA SER A 105 1.36 -6.60 -9.93
C SER A 105 2.69 -6.66 -10.68
N PHE A 106 3.14 -7.84 -11.11
CA PHE A 106 4.41 -8.04 -11.84
C PHE A 106 5.63 -7.40 -11.15
N THR A 107 5.66 -7.44 -9.82
CA THR A 107 6.65 -6.78 -8.97
C THR A 107 7.25 -7.77 -7.98
N PRO A 108 8.57 -8.08 -8.05
CA PRO A 108 9.19 -9.08 -7.19
C PRO A 108 9.27 -8.60 -5.73
N TYR A 109 8.51 -9.26 -4.84
CA TYR A 109 8.30 -8.81 -3.46
C TYR A 109 9.58 -8.56 -2.66
N GLN A 110 10.50 -9.53 -2.58
CA GLN A 110 11.68 -9.41 -1.72
C GLN A 110 12.64 -8.30 -2.19
N LEU A 111 12.89 -8.24 -3.50
CA LEU A 111 13.75 -7.21 -4.10
C LEU A 111 13.12 -5.83 -3.92
N TRP A 112 11.82 -5.70 -4.20
CA TRP A 112 11.09 -4.46 -4.03
C TRP A 112 11.09 -4.02 -2.58
N GLN A 113 10.70 -4.88 -1.63
CA GLN A 113 10.69 -4.58 -0.20
C GLN A 113 12.04 -4.02 0.27
N ARG A 114 13.15 -4.64 -0.13
CA ARG A 114 14.49 -4.15 0.25
C ARG A 114 14.75 -2.76 -0.33
N LYS A 115 14.57 -2.57 -1.65
CA LYS A 115 14.80 -1.28 -2.30
C LYS A 115 13.88 -0.18 -1.76
N HIS A 116 12.65 -0.53 -1.48
CA HIS A 116 11.61 0.35 -0.98
C HIS A 116 11.90 0.83 0.45
N ASN A 117 12.39 -0.05 1.32
CA ASN A 117 12.83 0.33 2.66
C ASN A 117 14.04 1.27 2.60
N ILE A 118 15.05 0.96 1.76
CA ILE A 118 16.20 1.84 1.54
C ILE A 118 15.73 3.21 1.04
N HIS A 119 14.82 3.24 0.05
CA HIS A 119 14.25 4.48 -0.46
C HIS A 119 13.60 5.31 0.65
N HIS A 120 12.83 4.70 1.56
CA HIS A 120 12.25 5.43 2.69
C HIS A 120 13.27 5.88 3.75
N GLU A 121 14.37 5.14 3.92
CA GLU A 121 15.46 5.52 4.82
C GLU A 121 16.29 6.68 4.27
N THR A 122 16.55 6.71 2.95
CA THR A 122 17.43 7.72 2.32
C THR A 122 16.68 8.87 1.66
N SER A 123 15.35 8.83 1.56
CA SER A 123 14.58 9.93 0.97
C SER A 123 14.67 11.18 1.83
N GLY A 124 15.34 12.20 1.31
CA GLY A 124 15.54 13.48 2.01
C GLY A 124 16.83 13.56 2.82
N ASP A 125 17.72 12.56 2.72
CA ASP A 125 19.08 12.62 3.27
C ASP A 125 19.96 13.51 2.37
N LEU A 126 20.22 14.74 2.82
CA LEU A 126 21.02 15.73 2.10
C LEU A 126 22.53 15.54 2.29
N ASP A 127 22.95 14.60 3.16
CA ASP A 127 24.35 14.30 3.47
C ASP A 127 24.91 13.18 2.58
N MET A 128 24.04 12.43 1.88
CA MET A 128 24.40 11.35 0.93
C MET A 128 24.03 11.66 -0.53
N ARG A 129 24.31 12.89 -0.97
CA ARG A 129 24.18 13.32 -2.38
C ARG A 129 25.40 12.93 -3.22
#